data_AF-A0A7C8LG74-F1
#
_entry.id   AF-A0A7C8LG74-F1
#
_cell.length_a   1.000
_cell.length_b   1.000
_cell.length_c   1.000
_cell.angle_alpha   90.00
_cell.angle_beta   90.00
_cell.angle_gamma   90.00
#
_symmetry.space_group_name_H-M   'P 1'
#
loop_
_entity.id
_entity.type
_entity.pdbx_description
1 polymer ?
#
loop_
_entity_poly.entity_id
_entity_poly.type
_entity_poly.pdbx_seq_one_letter_code
_entity_poly.pdbx_strand_id
1 'polypeptide(L)'
;MEKKVIFSASYYTQKYYSNPEFDGIPTSIRNELRMICISLAEKLHAIFTIGFYENGEVYFEARAEECDYDFDEIGVPLEIKRLESEQRELIKMLKLWYKIYMTPEGQPIKEAILKETEKRKNSD
;
A
#
# COMPACT_ATOMS: atom_id res chain seq x y z
N MET A 1 2.13 16.94 -2.94
CA MET A 1 2.05 16.10 -1.72
C MET A 1 3.15 15.08 -1.81
N GLU A 2 3.97 14.94 -0.78
CA GLU A 2 5.04 13.95 -0.78
C GLU A 2 4.45 12.53 -0.74
N LYS A 3 5.09 11.60 -1.46
CA LYS A 3 4.63 10.22 -1.62
C LYS A 3 5.62 9.29 -0.93
N LYS A 4 5.12 8.41 -0.06
CA LYS A 4 5.88 7.30 0.51
C LYS A 4 5.44 5.98 -0.11
N VAL A 5 6.38 5.25 -0.69
CA VAL A 5 6.12 3.95 -1.31
C VAL A 5 6.01 2.87 -0.23
N ILE A 6 4.98 2.02 -0.30
CA ILE A 6 4.90 0.79 0.52
C ILE A 6 5.43 -0.38 -0.31
N PHE A 7 4.89 -0.55 -1.52
CA PHE A 7 5.28 -1.57 -2.48
C PHE A 7 5.34 -0.98 -3.90
N SER A 8 6.32 -1.44 -4.68
CA SER A 8 6.40 -1.16 -6.11
C SER A 8 6.86 -2.41 -6.85
N ALA A 9 6.27 -2.71 -7.99
CA ALA A 9 6.62 -3.85 -8.83
C ALA A 9 6.74 -3.39 -10.28
N SER A 10 7.71 -3.93 -11.01
CA SER A 10 8.03 -3.52 -12.37
C SER A 10 7.91 -4.71 -13.31
N TYR A 11 7.04 -4.58 -14.32
CA TYR A 11 6.95 -5.51 -15.44
C TYR A 11 8.29 -5.59 -16.20
N TYR A 12 8.88 -4.44 -16.52
CA TYR A 12 10.10 -4.36 -17.34
C TYR A 12 11.32 -5.05 -16.71
N THR A 13 11.51 -4.86 -15.40
CA THR A 13 12.69 -5.41 -14.71
C THR A 13 12.43 -6.73 -14.00
N GLN A 14 11.17 -7.16 -13.91
CA GLN A 14 10.75 -8.37 -13.18
C GLN A 14 11.23 -8.36 -11.71
N LYS A 15 11.23 -7.18 -11.10
CA LYS A 15 11.63 -6.92 -9.71
C LYS A 15 10.54 -6.21 -8.94
N TYR A 16 10.60 -6.31 -7.62
CA TYR A 16 9.74 -5.55 -6.71
C TYR A 16 10.56 -4.96 -5.55
N TYR A 17 10.05 -3.86 -5.01
CA TYR A 17 10.53 -3.19 -3.81
C TYR A 17 9.44 -3.22 -2.73
N SER A 18 9.87 -3.39 -1.49
CA SER A 18 9.05 -3.30 -0.29
C SER A 18 9.75 -2.40 0.70
N ASN A 19 9.06 -1.38 1.21
CA ASN A 19 9.66 -0.40 2.09
C ASN A 19 9.62 -0.87 3.56
N PRO A 20 10.78 -1.06 4.22
CA PRO A 20 10.84 -1.53 5.62
C PRO A 20 10.16 -0.60 6.63
N GLU A 21 9.97 0.68 6.31
CA GLU A 21 9.22 1.64 7.16
C GLU A 21 7.79 1.12 7.46
N PHE A 22 7.23 0.30 6.58
CA PHE A 22 5.88 -0.22 6.68
C PHE A 22 5.82 -1.71 7.10
N ASP A 23 6.91 -2.26 7.65
CA ASP A 23 6.95 -3.62 8.20
C ASP A 23 6.09 -3.80 9.47
N GLY A 24 5.50 -2.73 9.99
CA GLY A 24 4.48 -2.80 11.04
C GLY A 24 3.07 -3.14 10.54
N ILE A 25 2.82 -3.11 9.22
CA ILE A 25 1.54 -3.54 8.63
C ILE A 25 1.41 -5.06 8.80
N PRO A 26 0.25 -5.61 9.24
CA PRO A 26 0.06 -7.05 9.35
C PRO A 26 0.47 -7.84 8.11
N THR A 27 1.13 -8.99 8.31
CA THR A 27 1.69 -9.80 7.21
C THR A 27 0.66 -10.21 6.16
N SER A 28 -0.58 -10.52 6.57
CA SER A 28 -1.67 -10.85 5.64
C SER A 28 -1.97 -9.69 4.68
N ILE A 29 -2.06 -8.47 5.19
CA ILE A 29 -2.30 -7.24 4.42
C ILE A 29 -1.10 -6.95 3.52
N ARG A 30 0.14 -7.10 4.01
CA ARG A 30 1.32 -6.92 3.17
C ARG A 30 1.39 -7.91 2.02
N ASN A 31 1.01 -9.17 2.25
CA ASN A 31 0.95 -10.19 1.21
C ASN A 31 -0.10 -9.84 0.16
N GLU A 32 -1.28 -9.38 0.59
CA GLU A 32 -2.33 -8.90 -0.32
C GLU A 32 -1.86 -7.71 -1.17
N LEU A 33 -1.23 -6.70 -0.57
CA LEU A 33 -0.67 -5.55 -1.29
C LEU A 33 0.39 -5.96 -2.30
N ARG A 34 1.29 -6.87 -1.91
CA ARG A 34 2.32 -7.42 -2.80
C ARG A 34 1.69 -8.12 -4.00
N MET A 35 0.67 -8.95 -3.77
CA MET A 35 -0.03 -9.67 -4.84
C MET A 35 -0.74 -8.71 -5.80
N ILE A 36 -1.45 -7.69 -5.29
CA ILE A 36 -2.06 -6.64 -6.12
C ILE A 36 -0.99 -5.93 -6.96
N CYS A 37 0.10 -5.51 -6.32
CA CYS A 37 1.16 -4.74 -6.96
C CYS A 37 1.83 -5.52 -8.11
N ILE A 38 2.17 -6.79 -7.89
CA ILE A 38 2.75 -7.65 -8.93
C ILE A 38 1.74 -7.93 -10.04
N SER A 39 0.50 -8.27 -9.68
CA SER A 39 -0.54 -8.63 -10.67
C SER A 39 -0.90 -7.47 -11.58
N LEU A 40 -0.97 -6.24 -11.04
CA LEU A 40 -1.28 -5.05 -11.83
C LEU A 40 -0.10 -4.54 -12.64
N ALA A 41 1.14 -4.67 -12.14
CA ALA A 41 2.32 -4.42 -12.95
C ALA A 41 2.32 -5.30 -14.20
N GLU A 42 2.06 -6.61 -14.05
CA GLU A 42 1.97 -7.55 -15.16
C GLU A 42 0.79 -7.23 -16.09
N LYS A 43 -0.41 -7.06 -15.55
CA LYS A 43 -1.64 -6.81 -16.34
C LYS A 43 -1.55 -5.53 -17.17
N LEU A 44 -0.92 -4.49 -16.63
CA LEU A 44 -0.82 -3.17 -17.26
C LEU A 44 0.48 -2.96 -18.04
N HIS A 45 1.35 -3.99 -18.09
CA HIS A 45 2.72 -3.89 -18.61
C HIS A 45 3.47 -2.65 -18.09
N ALA A 46 3.40 -2.41 -16.78
CA ALA A 46 3.83 -1.15 -16.18
C ALA A 46 4.68 -1.34 -14.91
N ILE A 47 5.21 -0.23 -14.40
CA ILE A 47 5.66 -0.11 -13.02
C ILE A 47 4.45 0.29 -12.18
N PHE A 48 3.95 -0.62 -11.36
CA PHE A 48 2.82 -0.37 -10.47
C PHE A 48 3.29 -0.11 -9.04
N THR A 49 2.77 0.94 -8.40
CA THR A 49 3.18 1.39 -7.08
C THR A 49 1.96 1.62 -6.19
N ILE A 50 2.07 1.15 -4.95
CA ILE A 50 1.11 1.39 -3.87
C ILE A 50 1.82 2.14 -2.76
N GLY A 51 1.23 3.23 -2.29
CA GLY A 51 1.84 4.06 -1.27
C GLY A 51 0.87 4.90 -0.47
N PHE A 52 1.43 5.73 0.40
CA PHE A 52 0.72 6.76 1.15
C PHE A 52 1.14 8.15 0.70
N TYR A 53 0.20 9.08 0.68
CA TYR A 53 0.48 10.49 0.83
C TYR A 53 0.76 10.82 2.31
N GLU A 54 1.43 11.92 2.61
CA GLU A 54 1.77 12.32 3.99
C GLU A 54 0.55 12.43 4.93
N ASN A 55 -0.62 12.75 4.38
CA ASN A 55 -1.88 12.82 5.11
C ASN A 55 -2.52 11.45 5.40
N GLY A 56 -1.86 10.35 5.00
CA GLY A 56 -2.32 8.97 5.20
C GLY A 56 -3.30 8.45 4.15
N GLU A 57 -3.60 9.25 3.11
CA GLU A 57 -4.38 8.77 1.97
C GLU A 57 -3.56 7.76 1.17
N VAL A 58 -4.19 6.64 0.80
CA VAL A 58 -3.57 5.61 -0.04
C VAL A 58 -3.60 6.09 -1.49
N TYR A 59 -2.51 5.88 -2.21
CA TYR A 59 -2.46 6.09 -3.66
C TYR A 59 -2.04 4.83 -4.40
N PHE A 60 -2.55 4.74 -5.63
CA PHE A 60 -2.14 3.77 -6.63
C PHE A 60 -1.60 4.54 -7.83
N GLU A 61 -0.56 4.00 -8.43
CA GLU A 61 0.07 4.63 -9.58
C GLU A 61 0.64 3.56 -10.48
N ALA A 62 0.39 3.68 -11.79
CA ALA A 62 1.08 2.90 -12.80
C ALA A 62 1.80 3.87 -13.73
N ARG A 63 3.05 3.56 -14.05
CA ARG A 63 3.88 4.33 -14.98
C ARG A 63 4.60 3.40 -15.94
N ALA A 64 4.74 3.84 -17.17
CA ALA A 64 5.59 3.20 -18.14
C ALA A 64 7.06 3.61 -17.99
N GLU A 65 7.96 2.85 -18.61
CA GLU A 65 9.28 3.37 -18.98
C GLU A 65 9.15 4.36 -20.15
N GLU A 66 10.07 5.32 -20.27
CA GLU A 66 9.97 6.44 -21.23
C GLU A 66 9.85 6.03 -22.70
N CYS A 67 10.24 4.80 -23.05
CA CYS A 67 10.24 4.28 -24.41
C CYS A 67 9.11 3.27 -24.71
N ASP A 68 8.12 3.14 -23.82
CA ASP A 68 6.99 2.24 -24.04
C ASP A 68 5.82 2.98 -24.72
N TYR A 69 5.66 2.73 -26.02
CA TYR A 69 4.59 3.29 -26.83
C TYR A 69 3.28 2.48 -26.76
N ASP A 70 3.31 1.28 -26.16
CA ASP A 70 2.16 0.39 -26.04
C ASP A 70 1.43 0.60 -24.69
N PHE A 71 1.89 1.53 -23.86
CA PHE A 71 1.26 1.85 -22.58
C PHE A 71 -0.16 2.43 -22.76
N ASP A 72 -1.13 1.77 -22.15
CA ASP A 72 -2.53 2.17 -22.22
C ASP A 72 -2.86 3.30 -21.22
N GLU A 73 -2.63 4.55 -21.64
CA GLU A 73 -2.90 5.75 -20.84
C GLU A 73 -4.39 5.92 -20.45
N ILE A 74 -5.32 5.25 -21.13
CA ILE A 74 -6.76 5.35 -20.88
C ILE A 74 -7.23 4.22 -19.96
N GLY A 75 -6.82 2.98 -20.24
CA GLY A 75 -7.19 1.80 -19.47
C GLY A 75 -6.59 1.78 -18.07
N VAL A 76 -5.37 2.30 -17.89
CA VAL A 76 -4.69 2.35 -16.60
C VAL A 76 -5.50 3.11 -15.53
N PRO A 77 -5.94 4.37 -15.76
CA PRO A 77 -6.80 5.07 -14.80
C PRO A 77 -8.13 4.36 -14.51
N LEU A 78 -8.70 3.65 -15.48
CA LEU A 78 -9.95 2.88 -15.28
C LEU A 78 -9.71 1.67 -14.38
N GLU A 79 -8.60 0.96 -14.58
CA GLU A 79 -8.22 -0.18 -13.74
C GLU A 79 -7.90 0.25 -12.30
N ILE A 80 -7.22 1.39 -12.12
CA ILE A 80 -7.00 1.96 -10.78
C ILE A 80 -8.33 2.29 -10.10
N LYS A 81 -9.27 2.93 -10.78
CA LYS A 81 -10.61 3.21 -10.23
C LYS A 81 -11.37 1.93 -9.86
N ARG A 82 -11.22 0.87 -10.67
CA ARG A 82 -11.82 -0.45 -10.37
C ARG A 82 -11.21 -1.03 -9.10
N LEU A 83 -9.88 -1.02 -8.98
CA LEU A 83 -9.15 -1.45 -7.79
C LEU A 83 -9.61 -0.68 -6.54
N GLU A 84 -9.69 0.64 -6.61
CA GLU A 84 -10.17 1.48 -5.50
C GLU A 84 -11.59 1.10 -5.06
N SER A 85 -12.45 0.73 -6.01
CA SER A 85 -13.82 0.31 -5.72
C SER A 85 -13.91 -1.10 -5.14
N GLU A 86 -13.08 -2.02 -5.60
CA GLU A 86 -13.05 -3.41 -5.14
C GLU A 86 -12.35 -3.55 -3.77
N GLN A 87 -11.28 -2.79 -3.55
CA GLN A 87 -10.43 -2.87 -2.36
C GLN A 87 -10.72 -1.79 -1.32
N ARG A 88 -11.98 -1.33 -1.23
CA ARG A 88 -12.40 -0.28 -0.28
C ARG A 88 -12.06 -0.62 1.17
N GLU A 89 -12.22 -1.88 1.57
CA GLU A 89 -11.96 -2.28 2.95
C GLU A 89 -10.46 -2.31 3.26
N LEU A 90 -9.66 -2.88 2.36
CA LEU A 90 -8.20 -2.83 2.42
C LEU A 90 -7.69 -1.38 2.55
N ILE A 91 -8.20 -0.48 1.70
CA ILE A 91 -7.83 0.95 1.73
C ILE A 91 -8.21 1.59 3.07
N LYS A 92 -9.40 1.32 3.62
CA LYS A 92 -9.79 1.82 4.95
C LYS A 92 -8.88 1.30 6.04
N MET A 93 -8.53 0.01 6.02
CA MET A 93 -7.62 -0.60 6.99
C MET A 93 -6.24 0.04 6.94
N LEU A 94 -5.72 0.33 5.73
CA LEU A 94 -4.44 1.00 5.55
C LEU A 94 -4.45 2.44 6.05
N LYS A 95 -5.49 3.20 5.73
CA LYS A 95 -5.67 4.58 6.24
C LYS A 95 -5.72 4.60 7.76
N LEU A 96 -6.47 3.68 8.37
CA LEU A 96 -6.56 3.55 9.83
C LEU A 96 -5.20 3.19 10.44
N TRP A 97 -4.50 2.22 9.86
CA TRP A 97 -3.15 1.84 10.29
C TRP A 97 -2.21 3.05 10.22
N TYR A 98 -2.19 3.79 9.10
CA TYR A 98 -1.33 4.96 8.95
C TYR A 98 -1.64 6.00 10.03
N LYS A 99 -2.93 6.32 10.23
CA LYS A 99 -3.35 7.25 11.28
C LYS A 99 -2.86 6.82 12.67
N ILE A 100 -3.03 5.55 13.03
CA ILE A 100 -2.65 5.05 14.37
C ILE A 100 -1.12 5.04 14.55
N TYR A 101 -0.37 4.55 13.55
CA TYR A 101 1.04 4.21 13.74
C TYR A 101 2.03 5.26 13.22
N MET A 102 1.60 6.12 12.30
CA MET A 102 2.47 7.07 11.58
C MET A 102 2.17 8.54 11.91
N THR A 103 1.16 8.82 12.75
CA THR A 103 0.80 10.20 13.14
C THR A 103 0.88 10.41 14.65
N PRO A 104 1.20 11.64 15.11
CA PRO A 104 1.18 11.96 16.54
C PRO A 104 -0.19 11.77 17.20
N GLU A 105 -1.28 12.03 16.47
CA GLU A 105 -2.66 11.86 16.96
C GLU A 105 -3.01 10.39 17.25
N GLY A 106 -2.37 9.46 16.54
CA GLY A 106 -2.55 8.02 16.73
C GLY A 106 -1.79 7.46 17.94
N GLN A 107 -0.81 8.20 18.45
CA GLN A 107 0.09 7.74 19.51
C GLN A 107 -0.65 7.27 20.79
N PRO A 108 -1.68 7.97 21.31
CA PRO A 108 -2.43 7.50 22.48
C PRO A 108 -3.15 6.17 22.23
N ILE A 109 -3.66 5.96 21.02
CA ILE A 109 -4.36 4.72 20.63
C ILE A 109 -3.35 3.57 20.55
N LYS A 110 -2.21 3.81 19.91
CA LYS A 110 -1.11 2.84 19.82
C LYS A 110 -0.65 2.38 21.21
N GLU A 111 -0.45 3.32 22.14
CA GLU A 111 -0.07 3.01 23.52
C GLU A 111 -1.13 2.19 24.27
N ALA A 112 -2.41 2.51 24.07
CA ALA A 112 -3.52 1.74 24.65
C ALA A 112 -3.54 0.29 24.13
N ILE A 113 -3.35 0.11 22.82
CA ILE A 113 -3.28 -1.23 22.18
C ILE A 113 -2.11 -2.04 22.74
N LEU A 114 -0.93 -1.42 22.87
CA LEU A 114 0.27 -2.09 23.39
C LEU A 114 0.07 -2.54 24.85
N LYS A 115 -0.43 -1.65 25.71
CA LYS A 115 -0.72 -1.97 27.13
C LYS A 115 -1.74 -3.10 27.27
N GLU A 116 -2.78 -3.12 26.45
CA GLU A 116 -3.79 -4.19 26.46
C GLU A 116 -3.20 -5.53 25.99
N THR A 117 -2.32 -5.50 24.99
CA THR A 117 -1.64 -6.70 24.47
C THR A 117 -0.69 -7.29 25.52
N GLU A 118 0.03 -6.44 26.26
CA GLU A 118 0.91 -6.85 27.37
C GLU A 118 0.12 -7.47 28.52
N LYS A 119 -1.03 -6.88 28.90
CA LYS A 119 -1.91 -7.45 29.93
C LYS A 119 -2.38 -8.86 29.59
N ARG A 120 -2.80 -9.08 28.33
CA ARG A 120 -3.25 -10.41 27.87
C ARG A 120 -2.14 -11.45 27.91
N LYS A 121 -0.93 -11.08 27.49
CA LYS A 121 0.25 -11.97 27.56
C LYS A 121 0.66 -12.34 28.98
N ASN A 122 0.31 -11.50 29.96
CA ASN A 122 0.63 -11.74 31.37
C ASN A 122 -0.51 -12.46 32.12
N SER A 123 -1.66 -12.69 31.47
CA SER A 123 -2.82 -13.39 32.04
C SER A 123 -2.98 -14.83 31.53
N ASP A 124 -2.20 -15.23 30.53
CA ASP A 124 -2.07 -16.60 30.00
C ASP A 124 -0.77 -17.25 30.52
#